data_AF-A0A0P1FFX4-F1
#
_entry.id   AF-A0A0P1FFX4-F1
#
_cell.length_a   1.000
_cell.length_b   1.000
_cell.length_c   1.000
_cell.angle_alpha   90.00
_cell.angle_beta   90.00
_cell.angle_gamma   90.00
#
_symmetry.space_group_name_H-M   'P 1'
#
loop_
_entity.id
_entity.type
_entity.pdbx_description
1 polymer ?
#
loop_
_entity_poly.entity_id
_entity_poly.type
_entity_poly.pdbx_seq_one_letter_code
_entity_poly.pdbx_strand_id
1 'polypeptide(L)'
;MAYHDRALGPDECHPITGVQLNPRKVERKALNFEEAVTAHILRLQGKTFTQIVHYLGTNANRVGEVFRGEAHPDAGKEALRLMTQ
;
A
#
# COMPACT_ATOMS: atom_id res chain seq x y z
N MET A 1 -16.05 -26.00 -0.20
CA MET A 1 -16.07 -24.53 -0.07
C MET A 1 -15.70 -23.97 -1.44
N ALA A 2 -16.72 -23.66 -2.25
CA ALA A 2 -16.55 -23.32 -3.66
C ALA A 2 -15.94 -21.91 -3.78
N TYR A 3 -14.79 -21.82 -4.46
CA TYR A 3 -14.24 -20.52 -4.86
C TYR A 3 -15.19 -19.94 -5.90
N HIS A 4 -15.82 -18.82 -5.54
CA HIS A 4 -16.69 -18.09 -6.44
C HIS A 4 -15.91 -17.62 -7.66
N ASP A 5 -16.37 -18.14 -8.80
CA ASP A 5 -16.28 -17.63 -10.15
C ASP A 5 -16.16 -16.10 -10.18
N ARG A 6 -14.97 -15.61 -10.48
CA ARG A 6 -14.72 -14.21 -10.80
C ARG A 6 -13.90 -14.23 -12.07
N ALA A 7 -14.52 -13.87 -13.19
CA ALA A 7 -13.89 -13.82 -14.50
C ALA A 7 -12.50 -13.13 -14.43
N LEU A 8 -11.45 -13.93 -14.47
CA LEU A 8 -10.08 -13.49 -14.65
C LEU A 8 -9.90 -13.24 -16.16
N GLY A 9 -9.14 -12.19 -16.50
CA GLY A 9 -8.88 -11.85 -17.91
C GLY A 9 -7.97 -12.91 -18.55
N PRO A 10 -7.45 -12.73 -19.78
CA PRO A 10 -6.63 -13.75 -20.42
C PRO A 10 -5.43 -14.09 -19.51
N ASP A 11 -5.50 -15.28 -18.94
CA ASP A 11 -4.57 -15.76 -17.94
C ASP A 11 -3.29 -16.23 -18.64
N GLU A 12 -2.25 -15.41 -18.63
CA GLU A 12 -0.96 -15.83 -19.15
C GLU A 12 -0.30 -16.82 -18.16
N CYS A 13 -0.03 -18.04 -18.62
CA CYS A 13 0.76 -18.99 -17.85
C CYS A 13 2.25 -18.65 -17.99
N HIS A 14 3.01 -18.71 -16.90
CA HIS A 14 4.44 -18.49 -16.94
C HIS A 14 5.12 -19.57 -17.83
N PRO A 15 5.92 -19.19 -18.84
CA PRO A 15 6.34 -20.10 -19.91
C PRO A 15 7.26 -21.24 -19.45
N ILE A 16 7.90 -21.10 -18.29
CA ILE A 16 8.83 -22.11 -17.74
C ILE A 16 8.16 -22.95 -16.64
N THR A 17 7.27 -22.36 -15.84
CA THR A 17 6.74 -23.01 -14.63
C THR A 17 5.29 -23.46 -14.77
N GLY A 18 4.58 -23.02 -15.83
CA GLY A 18 3.17 -23.32 -16.06
C GLY A 18 2.22 -22.69 -15.05
N VAL A 19 2.72 -21.88 -14.12
CA VAL A 19 1.89 -21.21 -13.09
C VAL A 19 1.05 -20.12 -13.74
N GLN A 20 -0.24 -20.09 -13.40
CA GLN A 20 -1.15 -19.06 -13.87
C GLN A 20 -0.80 -17.70 -13.24
N LEU A 21 -0.45 -16.71 -14.07
CA LEU A 21 -0.12 -15.38 -13.59
C LEU A 21 -1.40 -14.59 -13.32
N ASN A 22 -1.40 -13.83 -12.23
CA ASN A 22 -2.48 -12.90 -11.90
C ASN A 22 -1.99 -11.47 -12.12
N PRO A 23 -2.12 -10.92 -13.35
CA PRO A 23 -1.67 -9.56 -13.62
C PRO A 23 -2.48 -8.57 -12.78
N ARG A 24 -1.78 -7.57 -12.21
CA ARG A 24 -2.46 -6.51 -11.44
C ARG A 24 -3.35 -5.71 -12.39
N LYS A 25 -4.68 -5.87 -12.26
CA LYS A 25 -5.68 -5.11 -13.02
C LYS A 25 -5.71 -3.61 -12.71
N VAL A 26 -5.13 -3.18 -11.58
CA VAL A 26 -5.11 -1.79 -11.13
C VAL A 26 -3.71 -1.44 -10.64
N GLU A 27 -3.10 -0.44 -11.25
CA GLU A 27 -1.88 0.18 -10.74
C GLU A 27 -2.24 1.02 -9.50
N ARG A 28 -1.75 0.60 -8.34
CA ARG A 28 -2.05 1.31 -7.08
C ARG A 28 -1.21 2.58 -7.01
N LYS A 29 -1.90 3.72 -6.82
CA LYS A 29 -1.32 5.07 -6.76
C LYS A 29 -0.17 5.14 -5.76
N ALA A 30 0.88 5.86 -6.13
CA ALA A 30 1.85 6.37 -5.17
C ALA A 30 1.10 7.26 -4.16
N LEU A 31 1.50 7.21 -2.89
CA LEU A 31 0.91 8.07 -1.89
C LEU A 31 1.27 9.52 -2.21
N ASN A 32 0.32 10.44 -2.10
CA ASN A 32 0.63 11.87 -2.08
C ASN A 32 1.16 12.27 -0.69
N PHE A 33 1.51 13.55 -0.54
CA PHE A 33 2.11 14.03 0.70
C PHE A 33 1.17 13.89 1.89
N GLU A 34 -0.11 14.25 1.72
CA GLU A 34 -1.13 14.18 2.77
C GLU A 34 -1.42 12.73 3.22
N GLU A 35 -1.43 11.79 2.27
CA GLU A 35 -1.56 10.37 2.54
C GLU A 35 -0.33 9.81 3.26
N ALA A 36 0.88 10.30 2.93
CA ALA A 36 2.10 9.95 3.64
C ALA A 36 2.11 10.49 5.08
N VAL A 37 1.66 11.73 5.29
CA VAL A 37 1.45 12.32 6.63
C VAL A 37 0.45 11.47 7.42
N THR A 38 -0.66 11.11 6.78
CA THR A 38 -1.69 10.25 7.38
C THR A 38 -1.13 8.87 7.75
N ALA A 39 -0.26 8.28 6.94
CA ALA A 39 0.41 7.01 7.25
C ALA A 39 1.22 7.11 8.55
N HIS A 40 1.99 8.20 8.74
CA HIS A 40 2.73 8.44 9.97
C HIS A 40 1.83 8.63 11.18
N ILE A 41 0.74 9.41 11.05
CA ILE A 41 -0.24 9.60 12.12
C ILE A 41 -0.86 8.25 12.55
N LEU A 42 -1.31 7.44 11.59
CA LEU A 42 -1.88 6.11 11.89
C LEU A 42 -0.87 5.21 12.59
N ARG A 43 0.41 5.28 12.20
CA ARG A 43 1.48 4.53 12.85
C ARG A 43 1.69 4.98 14.30
N LEU A 44 1.70 6.29 14.55
CA LEU A 44 1.81 6.87 15.89
C LEU A 44 0.59 6.53 16.77
N GLN A 45 -0.60 6.39 16.18
CA GLN A 45 -1.81 5.89 16.84
C GLN A 45 -1.82 4.38 17.08
N GLY A 46 -0.71 3.68 16.81
CA GLY A 46 -0.56 2.25 17.08
C GLY A 46 -1.17 1.33 16.02
N LYS A 47 -1.58 1.85 14.85
CA LYS A 47 -2.03 0.97 13.76
C LYS A 47 -0.87 0.13 13.23
N THR A 48 -1.18 -1.12 12.89
CA THR A 48 -0.19 -2.02 12.31
C THR A 48 0.08 -1.64 10.85
N PHE A 49 1.24 -2.03 10.35
CA PHE A 49 1.63 -1.77 8.97
C PHE A 49 0.58 -2.28 7.97
N THR A 50 0.07 -3.50 8.17
CA THR A 50 -0.99 -4.09 7.33
C THR A 50 -2.28 -3.29 7.38
N GLN A 51 -2.70 -2.82 8.56
CA GLN A 51 -3.89 -1.97 8.69
C GLN A 51 -3.72 -0.66 7.90
N ILE A 52 -2.54 -0.03 7.98
CA ILE A 52 -2.25 1.22 7.25
C ILE A 52 -2.32 1.01 5.73
N VAL A 53 -1.73 -0.08 5.23
CA VAL A 53 -1.81 -0.46 3.80
C VAL A 53 -3.26 -0.61 3.35
N HIS A 54 -4.10 -1.24 4.16
CA HIS A 54 -5.52 -1.40 3.86
C HIS A 54 -6.30 -0.09 3.93
N TYR A 55 -6.08 0.74 4.94
CA TYR A 55 -6.77 2.02 5.10
C TYR A 55 -6.45 3.00 3.98
N LEU A 56 -5.19 3.06 3.53
CA LEU A 56 -4.76 3.94 2.44
C LEU A 56 -4.99 3.34 1.05
N GLY A 57 -5.55 2.13 0.95
CA GLY A 57 -5.85 1.49 -0.32
C GLY A 57 -4.62 1.25 -1.23
N THR A 58 -3.40 1.28 -0.69
CA THR A 58 -2.15 1.16 -1.44
C THR A 58 -1.50 -0.22 -1.22
N ASN A 59 -0.21 -0.39 -1.52
CA ASN A 59 0.53 -1.61 -1.23
C ASN A 59 1.64 -1.39 -0.20
N ALA A 60 2.11 -2.51 0.38
CA ALA A 60 3.14 -2.53 1.41
C ALA A 60 4.42 -1.79 1.03
N ASN A 61 4.88 -1.91 -0.22
CA ASN A 61 6.11 -1.25 -0.66
C ASN A 61 5.98 0.28 -0.59
N ARG A 62 4.84 0.84 -1.04
CA ARG A 62 4.59 2.29 -1.02
C ARG A 62 4.55 2.87 0.39
N VAL A 63 3.89 2.17 1.32
CA VAL A 63 3.91 2.56 2.74
C VAL A 63 5.32 2.45 3.33
N GLY A 64 6.07 1.42 2.92
CA GLY A 64 7.46 1.22 3.32
C GLY A 64 8.39 2.33 2.84
N GLU A 65 8.24 2.77 1.58
CA GLU A 65 8.98 3.90 0.99
C GLU A 65 8.77 5.18 1.83
N VAL A 66 7.53 5.45 2.25
CA VAL A 66 7.22 6.58 3.14
C VAL A 66 7.91 6.46 4.49
N PHE A 67 7.78 5.31 5.17
CA PHE A 67 8.36 5.13 6.51
C PHE A 67 9.88 5.09 6.52
N ARG A 68 10.52 4.73 5.41
CA ARG A 68 11.99 4.83 5.24
C ARG A 68 12.44 6.24 4.85
N GLY A 69 11.52 7.16 4.54
CA GLY A 69 11.83 8.51 4.08
C GLY A 69 12.28 8.58 2.62
N GLU A 70 12.12 7.50 1.85
CA GLU A 70 12.42 7.45 0.40
C GLU A 70 11.36 8.23 -0.39
N ALA A 71 10.11 8.24 0.10
CA ALA A 71 9.02 9.04 -0.41
C ALA A 71 8.53 10.02 0.67
N HIS A 72 8.34 11.28 0.30
CA HIS A 72 7.84 12.34 1.20
C HIS A 72 8.60 12.44 2.54
N PRO A 73 9.93 12.70 2.52
CA PRO A 73 10.78 12.64 3.71
C PRO A 73 10.34 13.55 4.87
N ASP A 74 9.62 14.65 4.58
CA ASP A 74 9.13 15.56 5.62
C ASP A 74 7.75 15.17 6.19
N ALA A 75 7.08 14.16 5.64
CA ALA A 75 5.75 13.76 6.09
C ALA A 75 5.72 13.31 7.57
N GLY A 76 6.78 12.67 8.05
CA GLY A 76 6.90 12.29 9.47
C GLY A 76 7.01 13.49 10.41
N LYS A 77 7.72 14.55 10.01
CA LYS A 77 7.83 15.79 10.80
C LYS A 77 6.48 16.50 10.86
N GLU A 78 5.79 16.57 9.72
CA GLU A 78 4.47 17.19 9.64
C GLU A 78 3.42 16.43 10.47
N ALA A 79 3.45 15.09 10.44
CA ALA A 79 2.62 14.26 11.30
C ALA A 79 2.84 14.56 12.79
N LEU A 80 4.10 14.67 13.23
CA LEU A 80 4.42 15.05 14.61
C LEU A 80 3.89 16.44 14.94
N ARG A 81 4.12 17.43 14.06
CA ARG A 81 3.64 18.80 14.23
C ARG A 81 2.13 18.85 14.45
N LEU A 82 1.36 18.09 13.66
CA LEU A 82 -0.10 18.03 13.76
C LEU A 82 -0.60 17.32 15.04
N MET A 83 0.18 16.39 15.60
CA MET A 83 -0.22 15.62 16.80
C MET A 83 0.17 16.29 18.13
N THR A 84 1.02 17.32 18.11
CA THR A 84 1.50 18.03 19.31
C THR A 84 0.90 19.43 19.47
N GLN A 85 -0.02 19.83 18.60
CA GLN A 85 -0.81 21.06 18.71
C GLN A 85 -2.13 20.78 19.44
#